data_AF-A0A9D7X5W1-F1
#
_entry.id   AF-A0A9D7X5W1-F1
#
_cell.length_a   1.000
_cell.length_b   1.000
_cell.length_c   1.000
_cell.angle_alpha   90.00
_cell.angle_beta   90.00
_cell.angle_gamma   90.00
#
_symmetry.space_group_name_H-M   'P 1'
#
loop_
_entity.id
_entity.type
_entity.pdbx_description
1 polymer ?
#
loop_
_entity_poly.entity_id
_entity_poly.type
_entity_poly.pdbx_seq_one_letter_code
_entity_poly.pdbx_strand_id
1 'polypeptide(L)'
;MNKANEIPECFGLLEKVFPMTDQGLRQTPDDCFYHCPVKTKCLQKAMTTQDGIKVEEEIIERGTKSGAINFFERWSRKKQVHRKKQK
;
A
#
# COMPACT_ATOMS: atom_id res chain seq x y z
N MET A 1 11.21 11.02 -24.70
CA MET A 1 11.81 9.67 -24.70
C MET A 1 11.04 8.82 -23.70
N ASN A 2 10.28 7.84 -24.18
CA ASN A 2 9.45 6.97 -23.35
C ASN A 2 10.35 5.99 -22.60
N LYS A 3 10.57 6.21 -21.29
CA LYS A 3 11.19 5.23 -20.37
C LYS A 3 10.21 4.09 -20.08
N ALA A 4 9.78 3.39 -21.11
CA ALA A 4 8.91 2.25 -20.99
C ALA A 4 9.77 0.98 -20.97
N ASN A 5 10.60 0.78 -19.92
CA ASN A 5 11.15 -0.54 -19.49
C ASN A 5 12.24 -0.49 -18.40
N GLU A 6 12.72 0.68 -17.95
CA GLU A 6 13.65 0.73 -16.82
C GLU A 6 12.88 0.65 -15.50
N ILE A 7 12.93 -0.50 -14.85
CA ILE A 7 12.44 -0.66 -13.47
C ILE A 7 13.36 0.21 -12.59
N PRO A 8 12.86 1.30 -11.99
CA PRO A 8 13.70 2.13 -11.15
C PRO A 8 14.07 1.37 -9.88
N GLU A 9 15.22 1.68 -9.28
CA GLU A 9 15.66 1.06 -8.02
C GLU A 9 14.66 1.26 -6.87
N CYS A 10 13.78 2.27 -6.97
CA CYS A 10 12.70 2.50 -6.01
C CYS A 10 11.47 1.60 -6.18
N PHE A 11 11.45 0.70 -7.17
CA PHE A 11 10.28 -0.09 -7.50
C PHE A 11 9.88 -1.04 -6.36
N GLY A 12 8.67 -0.84 -5.82
CA GLY A 12 8.14 -1.67 -4.74
C GLY A 12 8.67 -1.33 -3.34
N LEU A 13 9.50 -0.30 -3.18
CA LEU A 13 9.93 0.18 -1.87
C LEU A 13 8.81 1.01 -1.23
N LEU A 14 8.12 0.43 -0.23
CA LEU A 14 6.95 1.04 0.39
C LEU A 14 7.25 2.42 1.00
N GLU A 15 8.36 2.58 1.69
CA GLU A 15 8.73 3.84 2.34
C GLU A 15 8.97 4.98 1.34
N LYS A 16 9.40 4.66 0.11
CA LYS A 16 9.69 5.66 -0.93
C LYS A 16 8.47 5.94 -1.81
N VAL A 17 7.68 4.91 -2.12
CA VAL A 17 6.52 5.00 -3.01
C VAL A 17 5.26 5.44 -2.26
N PHE A 18 5.14 5.06 -0.98
CA PHE A 18 3.99 5.35 -0.14
C PHE A 18 4.42 5.67 1.31
N PRO A 19 5.22 6.74 1.51
CA PRO A 19 5.71 7.19 2.80
C PRO A 19 4.58 7.57 3.76
N MET A 20 4.87 7.51 5.06
CA MET A 20 4.09 8.21 6.08
C MET A 20 4.40 9.71 5.99
N THR A 21 3.35 10.53 5.93
CA THR A 21 3.48 11.99 6.02
C THR A 21 3.41 12.45 7.48
N ASP A 22 3.80 13.69 7.73
CA ASP A 22 3.74 14.33 9.06
C ASP A 22 2.32 14.39 9.64
N GLN A 23 1.30 14.25 8.78
CA GLN A 23 -0.11 14.19 9.15
C GLN A 23 -0.57 12.78 9.59
N GLY A 24 0.35 11.81 9.69
CA GLY A 24 0.04 10.43 10.06
C GLY A 24 -0.72 9.63 8.98
N LEU A 25 -0.87 10.21 7.79
CA LEU A 25 -1.48 9.57 6.62
C LEU A 25 -0.40 9.18 5.62
N ARG A 26 -0.53 8.00 5.02
CA ARG A 26 0.34 7.63 3.91
C ARG A 26 -0.15 8.28 2.63
N GLN A 27 0.77 8.87 1.88
CA GLN A 27 0.47 9.52 0.60
C GLN A 27 1.55 9.18 -0.42
N THR A 28 1.13 9.03 -1.68
CA THR A 28 2.06 8.83 -2.79
C THR A 28 2.65 10.19 -3.16
N PRO A 29 3.98 10.35 -3.27
CA PRO A 29 4.60 11.61 -3.68
C PRO A 29 4.12 12.03 -5.07
N ASP A 30 3.93 13.34 -5.27
CA ASP A 30 3.49 13.91 -6.55
C ASP A 30 4.39 13.49 -7.71
N ASP A 31 5.70 13.45 -7.48
CA ASP A 31 6.67 13.01 -8.48
C ASP A 31 6.37 11.58 -9.00
N CYS A 32 6.06 10.66 -8.08
CA CYS A 32 5.65 9.30 -8.43
C CYS A 32 4.29 9.27 -9.12
N PHE A 33 3.36 10.15 -8.74
CA PHE A 33 2.02 10.15 -9.30
C PHE A 33 1.96 10.72 -10.74
N TYR A 34 2.72 11.79 -11.00
CA TYR A 34 2.69 12.51 -12.28
C TYR A 34 3.77 12.03 -13.27
N HIS A 35 4.95 11.65 -12.79
CA HIS A 35 6.11 11.40 -13.67
C HIS A 35 6.46 9.92 -13.84
N CYS A 36 5.94 9.00 -13.01
CA CYS A 36 6.28 7.58 -13.09
C CYS A 36 5.32 6.78 -13.99
N PRO A 37 5.81 6.15 -15.08
CA PRO A 37 4.98 5.36 -15.98
C PRO A 37 4.53 4.01 -15.36
N VAL A 38 5.28 3.50 -14.38
CA VAL A 38 5.01 2.20 -13.72
C VAL A 38 4.33 2.34 -12.35
N LYS A 39 3.77 3.52 -12.04
CA LYS A 39 3.22 3.86 -10.71
C LYS A 39 2.22 2.83 -10.16
N THR A 40 1.32 2.32 -11.00
CA THR A 40 0.28 1.36 -10.59
C THR A 40 0.89 0.02 -10.20
N LYS A 41 1.76 -0.53 -11.06
CA LYS A 41 2.48 -1.79 -10.79
C LYS A 41 3.43 -1.66 -9.59
N CYS A 42 4.07 -0.51 -9.44
CA CYS A 42 4.97 -0.21 -8.34
C CYS A 42 4.23 -0.23 -6.99
N LEU A 43 3.10 0.47 -6.91
CA LEU A 43 2.27 0.49 -5.69
C LEU A 43 1.68 -0.88 -5.38
N GLN A 44 1.20 -1.62 -6.39
CA GLN A 44 0.71 -2.99 -6.21
C GLN A 44 1.81 -3.92 -5.66
N LYS A 45 3.04 -3.81 -6.19
CA LYS A 45 4.18 -4.58 -5.70
C LYS A 45 4.51 -4.20 -4.25
N ALA A 46 4.55 -2.90 -3.94
CA ALA A 46 4.79 -2.41 -2.59
C ALA A 46 3.75 -2.93 -1.58
N MET A 47 2.46 -2.92 -1.95
CA MET A 47 1.38 -3.43 -1.10
C MET A 47 1.42 -4.95 -0.89
N THR A 48 2.08 -5.70 -1.79
CA THR A 48 2.22 -7.16 -1.66
C THR A 48 3.37 -7.56 -0.73
N THR A 49 4.26 -6.63 -0.38
CA THR A 49 5.39 -6.89 0.53
C THR A 49 4.92 -7.01 1.99
N GLN A 50 5.78 -7.53 2.87
CA GLN A 50 5.47 -7.64 4.31
C GLN A 50 5.06 -6.30 4.94
N ASP A 51 5.68 -5.19 4.52
CA ASP A 51 5.32 -3.88 5.03
C ASP A 51 3.99 -3.38 4.45
N GLY A 52 3.69 -3.72 3.19
CA GLY A 52 2.38 -3.45 2.58
C GLY A 52 1.24 -4.16 3.29
N ILE A 53 1.48 -5.39 3.77
CA ILE A 53 0.50 -6.14 4.57
C ILE A 53 0.22 -5.44 5.90
N LYS A 54 1.23 -4.87 6.57
CA LYS A 54 1.03 -4.08 7.80
C LYS A 54 0.14 -2.86 7.54
N VAL A 55 0.30 -2.20 6.38
CA VAL A 55 -0.57 -1.08 5.98
C VAL A 55 -2.02 -1.53 5.81
N GLU A 56 -2.28 -2.70 5.23
CA GLU A 56 -3.64 -3.24 5.14
C GLU A 56 -4.25 -3.49 6.54
N GLU A 57 -3.45 -3.95 7.50
CA GLU A 57 -3.89 -4.11 8.89
C GLU A 57 -4.25 -2.78 9.54
N GLU A 58 -3.41 -1.75 9.38
CA GLU A 58 -3.68 -0.41 9.89
C GLU A 58 -4.99 0.16 9.33
N ILE A 59 -5.27 -0.05 8.04
CA ILE A 59 -6.52 0.41 7.40
C ILE A 59 -7.73 -0.29 8.02
N ILE A 60 -7.64 -1.61 8.26
CA ILE A 60 -8.71 -2.37 8.92
C ILE A 60 -8.93 -1.85 10.34
N GLU A 61 -7.87 -1.57 11.09
CA GLU A 61 -7.97 -1.05 12.46
C GLU A 61 -8.56 0.36 12.49
N ARG A 62 -8.09 1.27 11.63
CA ARG A 62 -8.64 2.63 11.52
C ARG A 62 -10.12 2.60 11.15
N GLY A 63 -10.51 1.78 10.16
CA GLY A 63 -11.90 1.63 9.75
C GLY A 63 -12.79 0.97 10.81
N THR A 64 -12.22 0.09 11.65
CA THR A 64 -12.94 -0.47 12.81
C THR A 64 -13.14 0.61 13.88
N LYS A 65 -12.12 1.42 14.17
CA LYS A 65 -12.19 2.51 15.16
C LYS A 65 -13.16 3.62 14.74
N SER A 66 -13.23 3.95 13.46
CA SER A 66 -14.17 4.95 12.93
C SER A 66 -15.60 4.43 12.76
N GLY A 67 -15.85 3.14 13.00
CA GLY A 67 -17.16 2.51 12.75
C GLY A 67 -17.50 2.34 11.28
N ALA A 68 -16.56 2.59 10.36
CA ALA A 68 -16.77 2.47 8.92
C ALA A 68 -16.77 1.02 8.41
N ILE A 69 -16.36 0.05 9.25
CA ILE A 69 -16.25 -1.37 8.89
C ILE A 69 -17.11 -2.21 9.84
N ASN A 70 -17.98 -3.04 9.26
CA ASN A 70 -18.82 -3.99 10.00
C ASN A 70 -18.04 -5.24 10.45
N PHE A 71 -18.56 -5.97 11.45
CA PHE A 71 -17.92 -7.16 12.02
C PHE A 71 -17.51 -8.21 10.96
N PHE A 72 -18.43 -8.54 10.05
CA PHE A 72 -18.18 -9.55 9.01
C PHE A 72 -17.08 -9.10 8.03
N GLU A 73 -17.10 -7.83 7.65
CA GLU A 73 -16.11 -7.24 6.76
C GLU A 73 -14.72 -7.20 7.42
N ARG A 74 -14.65 -6.77 8.69
CA ARG A 74 -13.41 -6.82 9.49
C ARG A 74 -12.83 -8.23 9.53
N TRP A 75 -13.68 -9.23 9.83
CA TRP A 75 -13.26 -10.63 9.91
C TRP A 75 -12.77 -11.17 8.56
N SER A 76 -13.51 -10.91 7.47
CA SER A 76 -13.13 -11.32 6.12
C SER A 76 -11.79 -10.71 5.69
N ARG A 77 -11.62 -9.40 5.90
CA ARG A 77 -10.38 -8.68 5.60
C ARG A 77 -9.20 -9.18 6.43
N LYS A 78 -9.37 -9.38 7.76
CA LYS A 78 -8.31 -9.96 8.61
C LYS A 78 -7.90 -11.36 8.15
N LYS A 79 -8.84 -12.21 7.74
CA LYS A 79 -8.53 -13.53 7.17
C LYS A 79 -7.75 -13.43 5.86
N GLN A 80 -8.06 -12.45 5.02
CA GLN A 80 -7.31 -12.24 3.77
C GLN A 80 -5.87 -11.82 4.05
N VAL A 81 -5.66 -10.85 4.96
CA VAL A 81 -4.32 -10.43 5.40
C VAL A 81 -3.54 -11.60 5.98
N HIS A 82 -4.16 -12.40 6.85
CA HIS A 82 -3.50 -13.58 7.43
C HIS A 82 -3.03 -14.57 6.36
N ARG A 83 -3.86 -14.83 5.34
CA ARG A 83 -3.47 -15.68 4.20
C ARG A 83 -2.30 -15.10 3.39
N LYS A 84 -2.20 -13.77 3.28
CA LYS A 84 -1.06 -13.11 2.62
C LYS A 84 0.23 -13.22 3.43
N LYS A 85 0.16 -13.21 4.77
CA LYS A 85 1.33 -13.41 5.66
C LYS A 85 1.89 -14.83 5.62
N GLN A 86 1.06 -15.83 5.32
CA GLN A 86 1.45 -17.24 5.28
C GLN A 86 1.97 -17.71 3.92
N LYS A 87 1.97 -16.85 2.91
CA LYS A 87 2.61 -17.10 1.60
C LYS A 87 4.01 -16.52 1.59
#